data_AF-G9AYF4-F1
#
_entry.id   AF-G9AYF4-F1
#
_cell.length_a   1.000
_cell.length_b   1.000
_cell.length_c   1.000
_cell.angle_alpha   90.00
_cell.angle_beta   90.00
_cell.angle_gamma   90.00
#
_symmetry.space_group_name_H-M   'P 1'
#
loop_
_entity.id
_entity.type
_entity.pdbx_description
1 polymer ?
#
loop_
_entity_poly.entity_id
_entity_poly.type
_entity_poly.pdbx_seq_one_letter_code
_entity_poly.pdbx_strand_id
1 'polypeptide(L)' 'VLGRAFGAPFEVKDYLKERGYRWHDGVKGANKHWWREISEDELPQEQTYLDDLYHRGSEHAHYDYKDARNRFKAL' A
#
# COMPACT_ATOMS: atom_id res chain seq x y z
N VAL A 1 5.57 0.19 -8.17
CA VAL A 1 5.62 -0.56 -6.90
C VAL A 1 4.23 -0.66 -6.29
N LEU A 2 3.85 -1.85 -5.84
CA LEU A 2 2.59 -2.09 -5.14
C LEU A 2 2.85 -2.03 -3.63
N GLY A 3 2.41 -0.95 -2.97
CA GLY A 3 2.48 -0.81 -1.52
C GLY A 3 1.23 -1.38 -0.86
N ARG A 4 1.38 -2.38 0.02
CA ARG A 4 0.29 -3.03 0.76
C ARG A 4 0.43 -2.75 2.26
N ALA A 5 -0.40 -1.90 2.84
CA ALA A 5 -0.41 -1.60 4.28
C ALA A 5 -1.40 -2.50 5.04
N PHE A 6 -0.89 -3.30 5.98
CA PHE A 6 -1.69 -4.21 6.80
C PHE A 6 -2.03 -3.56 8.15
N GLY A 7 -3.26 -3.75 8.65
CA GLY A 7 -3.60 -3.36 10.04
C GLY A 7 -3.61 -1.86 10.34
N ALA A 8 -3.70 -1.00 9.32
CA ALA A 8 -3.75 0.45 9.51
C ALA A 8 -4.92 0.87 10.44
N PRO A 9 -4.67 1.77 11.42
CA PRO A 9 -5.69 2.25 12.35
C PRO A 9 -6.86 2.96 11.63
N PHE A 10 -8.03 3.02 12.26
CA PHE A 10 -9.22 3.59 11.64
C PHE A 10 -9.09 5.09 11.32
N GLU A 11 -8.28 5.82 12.10
CA GLU A 11 -8.02 7.25 11.91
C GLU A 11 -7.24 7.53 10.62
N VAL A 12 -6.28 6.66 10.26
CA VAL A 12 -5.46 6.86 9.06
C VAL A 12 -6.13 6.38 7.78
N LYS A 13 -7.25 5.67 7.88
CA LYS A 13 -7.98 5.16 6.71
C LYS A 13 -8.42 6.28 5.77
N ASP A 14 -8.74 7.45 6.32
CA ASP A 14 -9.32 8.56 5.55
C ASP A 14 -8.23 9.21 4.70
N TYR A 15 -7.06 9.46 5.29
CA TYR A 15 -5.85 9.88 4.59
C TYR A 15 -5.41 8.87 3.51
N LEU A 16 -5.42 7.57 3.83
CA LEU A 16 -5.13 6.52 2.85
C LEU A 16 -6.14 6.57 1.69
N LYS A 17 -7.44 6.70 1.99
CA LYS A 17 -8.49 6.77 0.98
C LYS A 17 -8.39 8.02 0.11
N GLU A 18 -8.13 9.19 0.71
CA GLU A 18 -7.91 10.46 0.00
C GLU A 18 -6.73 10.34 -0.97
N ARG A 19 -5.67 9.63 -0.54
CA ARG A 19 -4.49 9.40 -1.37
C ARG A 19 -4.69 8.35 -2.46
N GLY A 20 -5.85 7.68 -2.50
CA GLY A 20 -6.19 6.68 -3.51
C GLY A 20 -5.82 5.24 -3.15
N TYR A 21 -5.59 4.94 -1.87
CA TYR A 21 -5.46 3.55 -1.43
C TYR A 21 -6.79 2.81 -1.59
N ARG A 22 -6.69 1.57 -2.07
CA ARG A 22 -7.78 0.62 -2.20
C ARG A 22 -7.80 -0.30 -0.99
N TRP A 23 -8.94 -0.37 -0.31
CA TRP A 23 -9.16 -1.38 0.72
C TRP A 23 -9.40 -2.73 0.07
N HIS A 24 -8.67 -3.74 0.52
CA HIS A 24 -8.96 -5.14 0.24
C HIS A 24 -9.62 -5.74 1.48
N ASP A 25 -10.92 -5.97 1.40
CA ASP A 25 -11.62 -6.77 2.40
C ASP A 25 -11.25 -8.24 2.18
N GLY A 26 -10.80 -8.90 3.25
CA GLY A 26 -10.21 -10.23 3.26
C GLY A 26 -11.16 -11.40 2.95
N VAL A 27 -12.09 -11.21 2.00
CA VAL A 27 -13.19 -12.15 1.68
C VAL A 27 -12.71 -13.55 1.30
N LYS A 28 -11.47 -13.72 0.84
CA LYS A 28 -10.87 -15.02 0.52
C LYS A 28 -9.78 -15.49 1.50
N GLY A 29 -9.81 -15.07 2.76
CA GLY A 29 -8.89 -15.57 3.80
C GLY A 29 -7.52 -14.89 3.83
N ALA A 30 -7.32 -13.84 3.03
CA ALA A 30 -6.17 -12.95 3.17
C ALA A 30 -6.49 -11.84 4.19
N ASN A 31 -5.50 -11.47 5.01
CA ASN A 31 -5.64 -10.38 5.99
C ASN A 31 -6.14 -9.09 5.33
N LYS A 32 -7.02 -8.35 6.02
CA LYS A 32 -7.53 -7.05 5.57
C LYS A 32 -6.36 -6.07 5.41
N HIS A 33 -6.24 -5.47 4.24
CA HIS A 33 -5.12 -4.56 3.95
C HIS A 33 -5.51 -3.48 2.95
N TRP A 34 -4.82 -2.35 3.05
CA TRP A 34 -4.86 -1.28 2.06
C TRP A 34 -3.79 -1.55 1.02
N TRP A 35 -4.06 -1.26 -0.25
CA TRP A 35 -3.08 -1.36 -1.30
C TRP A 35 -3.17 -0.18 -2.26
N ARG A 36 -2.03 0.26 -2.77
CA ARG A 36 -1.96 1.22 -3.87
C ARG A 36 -0.77 0.95 -4.75
N GLU A 37 -0.86 1.44 -5.97
CA GLU A 37 0.28 1.50 -6.89
C GLU A 37 0.96 2.87 -6.69
N ILE A 38 2.26 2.84 -6.43
CA ILE A 38 3.16 4.00 -6.27
C ILE A 38 4.37 3.84 -7.19
N SER A 39 4.89 4.97 -7.68
CA SER A 39 6.13 4.99 -8.45
C SER A 39 7.31 4.54 -7.58
N GLU A 40 8.33 3.94 -8.19
CA GLU A 40 9.55 3.55 -7.46
C GLU A 40 10.30 4.76 -6.90
N ASP A 41 10.27 5.88 -7.61
CA ASP A 41 10.87 7.15 -7.20
C ASP A 41 10.19 7.74 -5.95
N GLU A 42 8.89 7.49 -5.79
CA GLU A 42 8.07 8.00 -4.68
C GLU A 42 7.99 7.03 -3.49
N LEU A 43 8.60 5.86 -3.61
CA LEU A 43 8.62 4.80 -2.59
C LEU A 43 9.28 5.22 -1.26
N PRO A 44 10.45 5.90 -1.22
CA PRO A 44 11.01 6.40 0.03
C PRO A 44 10.15 7.51 0.66
N GLN A 45 9.53 8.34 -0.17
CA GLN A 45 8.60 9.39 0.27
C GLN A 45 7.33 8.78 0.87
N GLU A 46 6.82 7.70 0.28
CA GLU A 46 5.65 6.96 0.77
C GLU A 46 5.96 6.18 2.06
N GLN A 47 7.15 5.58 2.19
CA GLN A 47 7.58 4.97 3.45
C GLN A 47 7.61 5.99 4.58
N THR A 48 8.19 7.18 4.32
CA THR A 48 8.24 8.26 5.30
C THR A 48 6.83 8.77 5.63
N TYR A 49 5.97 8.92 4.63
CA TYR A 49 4.58 9.33 4.86
C TYR A 49 3.82 8.32 5.70
N LEU A 50 3.94 7.01 5.43
CA LEU A 50 3.26 5.99 6.21
C LEU A 50 3.77 5.92 7.64
N ASP A 51 5.07 6.14 7.85
CA ASP A 51 5.68 6.21 9.18
C ASP A 51 5.22 7.44 9.98
N ASP A 52 5.08 8.59 9.31
CA ASP A 52 4.51 9.82 9.87
C ASP A 52 3.00 9.69 10.17
N LEU A 53 2.28 9.05 9.25
CA LEU A 53 0.83 8.89 9.32
C LEU A 53 0.42 7.99 10.50
N TYR A 54 1.16 6.91 10.76
CA TYR A 54 0.96 6.08 11.95
C TYR A 54 2.25 5.37 12.35
N HIS A 55 2.42 5.21 13.67
CA HIS A 55 3.57 4.55 14.25
C HIS A 55 3.77 3.15 13.62
N ARG A 56 4.94 2.95 12.99
CA ARG A 56 5.34 1.72 12.28
C ARG A 56 4.56 1.43 11.00
N GLY A 57 4.04 2.46 10.33
CA GLY A 57 3.32 2.27 9.08
C GLY A 57 4.15 1.68 7.95
N SER A 58 5.45 1.97 7.93
CA SER A 58 6.41 1.34 7.03
C SER A 58 6.64 -0.15 7.36
N GLU A 59 6.70 -0.55 8.64
CA GLU A 59 6.87 -1.96 9.05
C GLU A 59 5.63 -2.81 8.74
N HIS A 60 4.45 -2.21 8.85
CA HIS A 60 3.20 -2.85 8.49
C HIS A 60 2.90 -2.79 6.98
N ALA A 61 3.67 -2.01 6.22
CA ALA A 61 3.54 -1.89 4.78
C ALA A 61 4.52 -2.83 4.05
N HIS A 62 3.97 -3.71 3.22
CA HIS A 62 4.73 -4.56 2.32
C HIS A 62 4.77 -3.93 0.93
N TYR A 63 5.96 -3.56 0.47
CA TYR A 63 6.18 -3.05 -0.88
C TYR A 63 6.59 -4.19 -1.81
N ASP A 64 5.88 -4.33 -2.93
CA ASP A 64 6.14 -5.36 -3.95
C ASP A 64 6.51 -4.65 -5.27
N TYR A 65 7.73 -4.87 -5.74
CA TYR A 65 8.22 -4.26 -6.97
C TYR A 65 7.65 -5.01 -8.19
N LYS A 66 6.36 -4.77 -8.49
CA LYS A 66 5.81 -5.15 -9.79
C LYS A 66 6.15 -4.07 -10.80
N ASP A 67 7.27 -4.28 -11.47
CA ASP A 67 7.66 -3.48 -12.63
C ASP A 67 6.53 -3.48 -13.67
N ALA A 68 6.19 -2.31 -14.20
CA ALA A 68 5.18 -2.13 -15.25
C ALA A 68 5.50 -2.96 -16.52
N ARG A 69 6.75 -3.40 -16.70
CA ARG A 69 7.19 -4.30 -17.77
C ARG A 69 6.64 -5.71 -17.66
N ASN A 70 6.07 -6.12 -16.53
CA ASN A 70 5.42 -7.43 -16.40
C ASN A 70 3.89 -7.38 -16.62
N ARG A 71 3.32 -6.21 -16.94
CA ARG A 71 1.89 -6.08 -17.27
C ARG A 71 1.57 -6.60 -18.68
N PHE A 72 2.57 -6.71 -19.56
CA PHE A 72 2.43 -7.14 -20.96
C PHE A 72 3.00 -8.56 -21.22
N LYS A 73 2.90 -9.46 -20.24
CA LYS A 73 3.00 -10.91 -20.49
C LYS A 73 1.71 -11.63 -20.09
N ALA A 74 0.62 -11.22 -20.72
CA ALA A 74 -0.48 -12.12 -21.02
C ALA A 74 -0.73 -11.95 -22.52
N LEU A 75 -0.27 -12.97 -23.28
CA LEU A 75 -0.53 -13.20 -24.70
C LEU A 75 -2.04 -13.30 -24.97
#